data_AF-A0A9X2ANU4-F1
#
_entry.id   AF-A0A9X2ANU4-F1
#
_cell.length_a   1.000
_cell.length_b   1.000
_cell.length_c   1.000
_cell.angle_alpha   90.00
_cell.angle_beta   90.00
_cell.angle_gamma   90.00
#
_symmetry.space_group_name_H-M   'P 1'
#
loop_
_entity.id
_entity.type
_entity.pdbx_description
1 polymer ?
#
loop_
_entity_poly.entity_id
_entity_poly.type
_entity_poly.pdbx_seq_one_letter_code
_entity_poly.pdbx_strand_id
1 'polypeptide(L)'
;MRRIKYLSLVFVFLVTISAQEQNETKISDETIEDISKKICSASIAYRTVSAKTAGKDIEDLILVNIGVLREDPKYREKLTKFWNEHSEKLICYEGPEDETRNPQHFLKRIVDLGMYKSVLCHFLLSDKDEYPIDVNSVEIYNGKEETFLDYLNEIISKPDNEKKYNIKEIKMLRLTIIQDYNAKTASELKN
;
A
#
# COMPACT_ATOMS: atom_id res chain seq x y z
N MET A 1 12.60 64.10 43.94
CA MET A 1 11.49 63.46 43.22
C MET A 1 12.05 62.67 42.04
N ARG A 2 11.87 61.34 42.08
CA ARG A 2 12.24 60.36 41.04
C ARG A 2 11.41 60.56 39.77
N ARG A 3 12.00 60.38 38.58
CA ARG A 3 11.37 59.62 37.46
C ARG A 3 12.45 59.01 36.55
N ILE A 4 12.70 57.71 36.75
CA ILE A 4 13.37 56.85 35.78
C ILE A 4 12.29 56.43 34.78
N LYS A 5 12.47 56.70 33.49
CA LYS A 5 11.61 56.18 32.42
C LYS A 5 12.33 54.99 31.78
N TYR A 6 11.71 53.84 31.91
CA TYR A 6 12.19 52.53 31.48
C TYR A 6 12.33 52.48 29.95
N LEU A 7 13.51 52.04 29.49
CA LEU A 7 13.78 51.69 28.11
C LEU A 7 13.28 50.25 27.91
N SER A 8 12.18 50.06 27.18
CA SER A 8 11.67 48.74 26.84
C SER A 8 12.56 48.09 25.78
N LEU A 9 13.37 47.12 26.18
CA LEU A 9 14.08 46.22 25.28
C LEU A 9 13.08 45.18 24.73
N VAL A 10 12.76 45.25 23.45
CA VAL A 10 11.97 44.21 22.75
C VAL A 10 12.95 43.17 22.20
N PHE A 11 13.00 42.00 22.83
CA PHE A 11 13.76 40.86 22.35
C PHE A 11 12.92 40.12 21.31
N VAL A 12 13.19 40.34 20.03
CA VAL A 12 12.61 39.57 18.92
C VAL A 12 13.40 38.27 18.80
N PHE A 13 12.85 37.17 19.34
CA PHE A 13 13.36 35.82 19.08
C PHE A 13 13.01 35.42 17.64
N LEU A 14 13.96 35.59 16.73
CA LEU A 14 13.92 34.96 15.41
C LEU A 14 14.16 33.46 15.60
N VAL A 15 13.08 32.68 15.65
CA VAL A 15 13.16 31.22 15.52
C VAL A 15 13.49 30.92 14.07
N THR A 16 14.77 30.70 13.78
CA THR A 16 15.20 30.12 12.50
C THR A 16 14.78 28.65 12.50
N ILE A 17 13.69 28.34 11.79
CA ILE A 17 13.31 26.97 11.49
C ILE A 17 14.33 26.48 10.45
N SER A 18 15.36 25.79 10.92
CA SER A 18 16.25 25.03 10.04
C SER A 18 15.46 23.84 9.50
N ALA A 19 15.00 23.91 8.25
CA ALA A 19 14.53 22.74 7.53
C ALA A 19 15.73 21.80 7.33
N GLN A 20 15.87 20.80 8.20
CA GLN A 20 16.75 19.67 7.91
C GLN A 20 16.06 18.86 6.81
N GLU A 21 16.59 18.98 5.59
CA GLU A 21 16.36 18.03 4.51
C GLU A 21 16.78 16.65 5.03
N GLN A 22 15.80 15.82 5.40
CA GLN A 22 16.05 14.43 5.76
C GLN A 22 16.58 13.76 4.49
N ASN A 23 17.86 13.47 4.49
CA ASN A 23 18.53 12.72 3.44
C ASN A 23 17.91 11.31 3.45
N GLU A 24 16.90 11.08 2.59
CA GLU A 24 16.21 9.81 2.52
C GLU A 24 17.17 8.75 2.00
N THR A 25 17.57 7.84 2.88
CA THR A 25 18.35 6.67 2.51
C THR A 25 17.50 5.83 1.55
N LYS A 26 17.89 5.79 0.27
CA LYS A 26 17.24 4.96 -0.74
C LYS A 26 17.22 3.50 -0.28
N ILE A 27 16.03 2.92 -0.16
CA ILE A 27 15.84 1.49 0.19
C ILE A 27 16.39 0.64 -0.97
N SER A 28 17.16 -0.40 -0.64
CA SER A 28 17.74 -1.29 -1.66
C SER A 28 16.70 -2.25 -2.24
N ASP A 29 16.91 -2.67 -3.49
CA ASP A 29 16.04 -3.64 -4.16
C ASP A 29 15.99 -4.98 -3.40
N GLU A 30 17.10 -5.40 -2.79
CA GLU A 30 17.16 -6.59 -1.93
C GLU A 30 16.24 -6.46 -0.70
N THR A 31 16.19 -5.26 -0.10
CA THR A 31 15.29 -5.00 1.03
C THR A 31 13.83 -5.05 0.58
N ILE A 32 13.52 -4.50 -0.60
CA ILE A 32 12.16 -4.54 -1.17
C ILE A 32 11.74 -5.98 -1.47
N GLU A 33 12.65 -6.79 -2.03
CA GLU A 33 12.41 -8.21 -2.29
C GLU A 33 12.14 -8.98 -0.99
N ASP A 34 12.93 -8.73 0.06
CA ASP A 34 12.72 -9.33 1.38
C ASP A 34 11.39 -8.90 2.01
N ILE A 35 11.02 -7.62 1.92
CA ILE A 35 9.71 -7.13 2.34
C ILE A 35 8.60 -7.86 1.58
N SER A 36 8.71 -7.96 0.26
CA SER A 36 7.74 -8.67 -0.59
C SER A 36 7.57 -10.11 -0.15
N LYS A 37 8.68 -10.85 0.01
CA LYS A 37 8.67 -12.26 0.48
C LYS A 37 7.97 -12.40 1.83
N LYS A 38 8.26 -11.48 2.77
CA LYS A 38 7.65 -11.47 4.11
C LYS A 38 6.15 -11.21 4.07
N ILE A 39 5.69 -10.16 3.38
CA ILE A 39 4.24 -9.85 3.32
C ILE A 39 3.47 -10.94 2.57
N CYS A 40 4.04 -11.52 1.51
CA CYS A 40 3.41 -12.60 0.74
C CYS A 40 3.28 -13.89 1.55
N SER A 41 4.35 -14.30 2.24
CA SER A 41 4.34 -15.48 3.11
C SER A 41 3.41 -15.29 4.31
N ALA A 42 3.47 -14.13 4.96
CA ALA A 42 2.62 -13.80 6.11
C ALA A 42 1.13 -13.80 5.72
N SER A 43 0.79 -13.31 4.53
CA SER A 43 -0.60 -13.31 4.04
C SER A 43 -1.20 -14.71 3.94
N ILE A 44 -0.42 -15.71 3.50
CA ILE A 44 -0.86 -17.11 3.46
C ILE A 44 -1.15 -17.61 4.88
N ALA A 45 -0.28 -17.29 5.83
CA ALA A 45 -0.48 -17.66 7.24
C ALA A 45 -1.71 -16.98 7.85
N TYR A 46 -1.85 -15.66 7.66
CA TYR A 46 -2.94 -14.87 8.25
C TYR A 46 -4.31 -15.27 7.75
N ARG A 47 -4.45 -15.70 6.49
CA ARG A 47 -5.71 -16.25 5.99
C ARG A 47 -6.28 -17.33 6.91
N THR A 48 -5.42 -18.18 7.47
CA THR A 48 -5.82 -19.30 8.32
C THR A 48 -6.01 -18.90 9.78
N VAL A 49 -5.15 -18.03 10.32
CA VAL A 49 -5.07 -17.80 11.77
C VAL A 49 -5.67 -16.46 12.23
N SER A 50 -5.68 -15.44 11.39
CA SER A 50 -5.97 -14.06 11.81
C SER A 50 -6.49 -13.16 10.69
N ALA A 51 -7.28 -13.70 9.75
CA ALA A 51 -7.71 -13.00 8.54
C ALA A 51 -8.38 -11.63 8.81
N LYS A 52 -9.02 -11.45 9.97
CA LYS A 52 -9.66 -10.19 10.39
C LYS A 52 -8.66 -9.09 10.77
N THR A 53 -7.48 -9.43 11.29
CA THR A 53 -6.42 -8.48 11.69
C THR A 53 -5.30 -8.40 10.68
N ALA A 54 -5.31 -9.24 9.65
CA ALA A 54 -4.26 -9.33 8.62
C ALA A 54 -3.79 -7.98 8.09
N GLY A 55 -4.68 -7.00 7.86
CA GLY A 55 -4.28 -5.67 7.40
C GLY A 55 -3.35 -4.95 8.37
N LYS A 56 -3.66 -4.98 9.67
CA LYS A 56 -2.81 -4.39 10.71
C LYS A 56 -1.47 -5.14 10.83
N ASP A 57 -1.52 -6.48 10.77
CA ASP A 57 -0.32 -7.30 10.93
C ASP A 57 0.65 -7.10 9.73
N ILE A 58 0.10 -6.95 8.51
CA ILE A 58 0.87 -6.62 7.30
C ILE A 58 1.41 -5.19 7.38
N GLU A 59 0.62 -4.22 7.85
CA GLU A 59 1.09 -2.86 8.10
C GLU A 59 2.29 -2.83 9.04
N ASP A 60 2.18 -3.47 10.20
CA ASP A 60 3.25 -3.55 11.20
C ASP A 60 4.50 -4.22 10.60
N LEU A 61 4.31 -5.25 9.77
CA LEU A 61 5.41 -5.89 9.07
C LEU A 61 6.13 -4.93 8.13
N ILE A 62 5.42 -4.15 7.31
CA ILE A 62 6.03 -3.17 6.42
C ILE A 62 6.77 -2.13 7.24
N LEU A 63 6.12 -1.52 8.24
CA LEU A 63 6.69 -0.48 9.10
C LEU A 63 8.01 -0.90 9.75
N VAL A 64 8.05 -2.10 10.33
CA VAL A 64 9.27 -2.66 10.94
C VAL A 64 10.41 -2.77 9.93
N ASN A 65 10.13 -3.24 8.71
CA ASN A 65 11.18 -3.46 7.71
C ASN A 65 11.66 -2.15 7.04
N ILE A 66 10.82 -1.11 7.00
CA ILE A 66 11.23 0.23 6.53
C ILE A 66 11.78 1.11 7.66
N GLY A 67 11.86 0.60 8.89
CA GLY A 67 12.41 1.31 10.05
C GLY A 67 11.54 2.47 10.54
N VAL A 68 10.22 2.40 10.34
CA VAL A 68 9.26 3.42 10.77
C VAL A 68 8.50 2.96 12.00
N LEU A 69 8.45 3.80 13.03
CA LEU A 69 7.70 3.55 14.25
C LEU A 69 6.25 4.01 14.08
N ARG A 70 5.30 3.29 14.69
CA ARG A 70 3.86 3.65 14.62
C ARG A 70 3.56 4.94 15.40
N GLU A 71 4.41 5.29 16.36
CA GLU A 71 4.34 6.54 17.13
C GLU A 71 4.81 7.76 16.33
N ASP A 72 5.48 7.55 15.18
CA ASP A 72 5.85 8.64 14.30
C ASP A 72 4.57 9.28 13.73
N PRO A 73 4.30 10.58 13.97
CA PRO A 73 3.09 11.22 13.48
C PRO A 73 2.96 11.20 11.95
N LYS A 74 4.05 10.90 11.22
CA LYS A 74 4.10 10.79 9.75
C LYS A 74 4.23 9.35 9.26
N TYR A 75 4.01 8.34 10.11
CA TYR A 75 4.22 6.94 9.70
C TYR A 75 3.37 6.56 8.48
N ARG A 76 2.14 7.08 8.39
CA ARG A 76 1.23 6.86 7.25
C ARG A 76 1.76 7.49 5.98
N GLU A 77 2.23 8.74 6.03
CA GLU A 77 2.87 9.40 4.87
C GLU A 77 4.06 8.58 4.35
N LYS A 78 4.92 8.11 5.26
CA LYS A 78 6.10 7.30 4.92
C LYS A 78 5.73 5.94 4.34
N LEU A 79 4.71 5.29 4.91
CA LEU A 79 4.18 4.02 4.40
C LEU A 79 3.59 4.18 3.00
N THR A 80 2.77 5.20 2.78
CA THR A 80 2.18 5.52 1.47
C THR A 80 3.27 5.81 0.44
N LYS A 81 4.29 6.59 0.81
CA LYS A 81 5.43 6.86 -0.04
C LYS A 81 6.18 5.58 -0.41
N PHE A 82 6.54 4.76 0.58
CA PHE A 82 7.18 3.46 0.36
C PHE A 82 6.38 2.60 -0.62
N TRP A 83 5.07 2.50 -0.41
CA TRP A 83 4.21 1.73 -1.29
C TRP A 83 4.28 2.24 -2.72
N ASN A 84 4.01 3.53 -2.94
CA ASN A 84 3.91 4.11 -4.27
C ASN A 84 5.25 4.07 -5.03
N GLU A 85 6.38 4.20 -4.34
CA GLU A 85 7.71 4.12 -4.96
C GLU A 85 8.14 2.70 -5.34
N HIS A 86 7.55 1.68 -4.73
CA HIS A 86 8.04 0.30 -4.83
C HIS A 86 6.99 -0.74 -5.19
N SER A 87 5.73 -0.35 -5.38
CA SER A 87 4.59 -1.25 -5.63
C SER A 87 4.88 -2.24 -6.77
N GLU A 88 5.48 -1.81 -7.87
CA GLU A 88 5.84 -2.70 -9.00
C GLU A 88 6.74 -3.88 -8.62
N LYS A 89 7.50 -3.77 -7.53
CA LYS A 89 8.41 -4.81 -7.02
C LYS A 89 7.80 -5.69 -5.94
N LEU A 90 6.59 -5.39 -5.46
CA LEU A 90 5.87 -6.16 -4.44
C LEU A 90 5.20 -7.40 -5.07
N ILE A 91 6.03 -8.28 -5.63
CA ILE A 91 5.64 -9.50 -6.31
C ILE A 91 5.79 -10.71 -5.39
N CYS A 92 4.72 -11.49 -5.28
CA CYS A 92 4.70 -12.78 -4.61
C CYS A 92 5.11 -13.89 -5.58
N TYR A 93 6.30 -14.47 -5.38
CA TYR A 93 6.83 -15.54 -6.21
C TYR A 93 6.40 -16.95 -5.76
N GLU A 94 6.04 -17.11 -4.49
CA GLU A 94 5.71 -18.40 -3.88
C GLU A 94 4.32 -18.36 -3.25
N GLY A 95 3.64 -19.51 -3.22
CA GLY A 95 2.32 -19.69 -2.63
C GLY A 95 1.65 -20.99 -3.09
N PRO A 96 0.56 -21.41 -2.44
CA PRO A 96 -0.20 -22.61 -2.84
C PRO A 96 -0.74 -22.45 -4.27
N GLU A 97 -0.33 -23.34 -5.19
CA GLU A 97 -0.62 -23.25 -6.63
C GLU A 97 -2.11 -23.43 -6.96
N ASP A 98 -2.86 -24.12 -6.11
CA ASP A 98 -4.30 -24.34 -6.24
C ASP A 98 -5.13 -23.13 -5.83
N GLU A 99 -4.56 -22.24 -5.01
CA GLU A 99 -5.27 -21.07 -4.49
C GLU A 99 -4.77 -19.75 -5.12
N THR A 100 -3.50 -19.69 -5.50
CA THR A 100 -2.82 -18.46 -5.91
C THR A 100 -2.01 -18.67 -7.17
N ARG A 101 -1.87 -17.60 -7.98
CA ARG A 101 -0.94 -17.62 -9.09
C ARG A 101 0.45 -17.14 -8.63
N ASN A 102 1.48 -17.70 -9.27
CA ASN A 102 2.88 -17.43 -9.02
C ASN A 102 3.63 -17.22 -10.35
N PRO A 103 4.42 -16.13 -10.52
CA PRO A 103 4.44 -14.94 -9.68
C PRO A 103 3.17 -14.06 -9.90
N GLN A 104 2.83 -13.25 -8.89
CA GLN A 104 1.80 -12.21 -9.02
C GLN A 104 1.98 -11.06 -8.05
N HIS A 105 1.50 -9.88 -8.42
CA HIS A 105 1.49 -8.71 -7.56
C HIS A 105 0.71 -8.94 -6.26
N PHE A 106 1.19 -8.35 -5.16
CA PHE A 106 0.63 -8.51 -3.83
C PHE A 106 -0.86 -8.17 -3.74
N LEU A 107 -1.33 -7.10 -4.40
CA LEU A 107 -2.76 -6.75 -4.43
C LEU A 107 -3.62 -7.90 -4.99
N LYS A 108 -3.15 -8.55 -6.05
CA LYS A 108 -3.83 -9.70 -6.68
C LYS A 108 -3.81 -10.90 -5.74
N ARG A 109 -2.70 -11.12 -5.03
CA ARG A 109 -2.58 -12.15 -3.98
C ARG A 109 -3.58 -11.98 -2.86
N ILE A 110 -3.79 -10.77 -2.38
CA ILE A 110 -4.78 -10.52 -1.33
C ILE A 110 -6.21 -10.82 -1.80
N VAL A 111 -6.50 -10.61 -3.08
CA VAL A 111 -7.79 -10.98 -3.68
C VAL A 111 -7.95 -12.49 -3.77
N ASP A 112 -6.95 -13.22 -4.27
CA ASP A 112 -6.95 -14.69 -4.31
C ASP A 112 -7.15 -15.32 -2.93
N LEU A 113 -6.55 -14.73 -1.91
CA LEU A 113 -6.66 -15.19 -0.52
C LEU A 113 -7.97 -14.76 0.16
N GLY A 114 -8.85 -14.01 -0.52
CA GLY A 114 -10.12 -13.55 0.03
C GLY A 114 -9.97 -12.52 1.16
N MET A 115 -8.83 -11.85 1.26
CA MET A 115 -8.48 -10.93 2.36
C MET A 115 -8.63 -9.45 1.99
N TYR A 116 -9.23 -9.14 0.84
CA TYR A 116 -9.34 -7.75 0.36
C TYR A 116 -10.06 -6.81 1.32
N LYS A 117 -11.03 -7.29 2.13
CA LYS A 117 -11.67 -6.44 3.15
C LYS A 117 -10.70 -6.00 4.23
N SER A 118 -9.98 -6.94 4.84
CA SER A 118 -9.11 -6.65 5.97
C SER A 118 -7.81 -5.97 5.56
N VAL A 119 -7.25 -6.35 4.40
CA VAL A 119 -5.94 -5.84 3.96
C VAL A 119 -6.08 -4.65 3.01
N LEU A 120 -6.98 -4.71 2.02
CA LEU A 120 -7.15 -3.58 1.10
C LEU A 120 -8.07 -2.53 1.73
N CYS A 121 -9.33 -2.84 2.03
CA CYS A 121 -10.29 -1.82 2.46
C CYS A 121 -9.99 -1.22 3.85
N HIS A 122 -9.59 -2.05 4.84
CA HIS A 122 -9.37 -1.56 6.20
C HIS A 122 -7.94 -1.08 6.48
N PHE A 123 -6.99 -1.32 5.57
CA PHE A 123 -5.61 -0.92 5.74
C PHE A 123 -5.13 -0.09 4.54
N LEU A 124 -4.81 -0.73 3.42
CA LEU A 124 -4.06 -0.07 2.35
C LEU A 124 -4.87 1.02 1.64
N LEU A 125 -6.13 0.75 1.35
CA LEU A 125 -7.09 1.62 0.66
C LEU A 125 -8.09 2.24 1.65
N SER A 126 -7.64 2.56 2.86
CA SER A 126 -8.51 3.05 3.94
C SER A 126 -8.78 4.56 3.89
N ASP A 127 -7.87 5.33 3.29
CA ASP A 127 -7.99 6.79 3.19
C ASP A 127 -7.39 7.29 1.88
N LYS A 128 -8.25 7.56 0.89
CA LYS A 128 -7.84 8.03 -0.44
C LYS A 128 -7.41 9.49 -0.46
N ASP A 129 -7.89 10.30 0.49
CA ASP A 129 -7.75 11.75 0.46
C ASP A 129 -6.46 12.18 1.19
N GLU A 130 -6.15 11.52 2.30
CA GLU A 130 -4.93 11.79 3.07
C GLU A 130 -3.75 10.90 2.64
N TYR A 131 -4.02 9.64 2.27
CA TYR A 131 -2.99 8.62 2.01
C TYR A 131 -3.21 7.86 0.68
N PRO A 132 -3.20 8.56 -0.47
CA PRO A 132 -3.51 7.95 -1.76
C PRO A 132 -2.49 6.89 -2.16
N ILE A 133 -2.98 5.67 -2.39
CA ILE A 133 -2.18 4.53 -2.86
C ILE A 133 -2.27 4.43 -4.39
N ASP A 134 -1.13 4.29 -5.04
CA ASP A 134 -1.07 3.92 -6.44
C ASP A 134 -1.34 2.41 -6.61
N VAL A 135 -2.38 2.11 -7.38
CA VAL A 135 -2.84 0.75 -7.68
C VAL A 135 -2.54 0.33 -9.12
N ASN A 136 -1.84 1.18 -9.89
CA ASN A 136 -1.63 1.05 -11.33
C ASN A 136 -0.34 0.32 -11.72
N SER A 137 0.28 -0.41 -10.79
CA SER A 137 1.44 -1.25 -11.11
C SER A 137 1.11 -2.25 -12.21
N VAL A 138 1.99 -2.32 -13.21
CA VAL A 138 1.87 -3.21 -14.37
C VAL A 138 2.75 -4.44 -14.15
N GLU A 139 2.18 -5.63 -14.32
CA GLU A 139 2.95 -6.88 -14.36
C GLU A 139 2.84 -7.55 -15.74
N ILE A 140 3.84 -8.36 -16.10
CA ILE A 140 3.80 -9.16 -17.34
C ILE A 140 3.21 -10.54 -17.06
N TYR A 141 1.92 -10.63 -17.34
CA TYR A 141 0.98 -11.75 -17.42
C TYR A 141 1.03 -12.67 -18.64
N ASN A 142 1.71 -13.82 -18.67
CA ASN A 142 1.68 -14.72 -19.85
C ASN A 142 2.01 -13.96 -21.16
N GLY A 143 3.01 -13.07 -21.09
CA GLY A 143 3.42 -12.20 -22.20
C GLY A 143 2.51 -11.00 -22.46
N LYS A 144 1.52 -10.72 -21.59
CA LYS A 144 0.64 -9.54 -21.66
C LYS A 144 0.82 -8.67 -20.44
N GLU A 145 0.76 -7.36 -20.62
CA GLU A 145 0.69 -6.44 -19.49
C GLU A 145 -0.68 -6.54 -18.81
N GLU A 146 -0.67 -6.56 -17.48
CA GLU A 146 -1.86 -6.72 -16.65
C GLU A 146 -1.77 -5.84 -15.40
N THR A 147 -2.70 -4.92 -15.22
CA THR A 147 -2.83 -4.12 -13.99
C THR A 147 -3.66 -4.84 -12.93
N PHE A 148 -3.80 -4.25 -11.75
CA PHE A 148 -4.77 -4.72 -10.76
C PHE A 148 -6.21 -4.65 -11.28
N LEU A 149 -6.56 -3.59 -12.03
CA LEU A 149 -7.89 -3.44 -12.62
C LEU A 149 -8.18 -4.51 -13.68
N ASP A 150 -7.22 -4.82 -14.56
CA ASP A 150 -7.36 -5.89 -15.56
C ASP A 150 -7.65 -7.23 -14.89
N TYR A 151 -6.91 -7.54 -13.82
CA TYR A 151 -7.09 -8.74 -13.05
C TYR A 151 -8.51 -8.83 -12.42
N LEU A 152 -9.01 -7.75 -11.82
CA LEU A 152 -10.39 -7.74 -11.28
C LEU A 152 -11.45 -7.89 -12.39
N ASN A 153 -11.23 -7.26 -13.55
CA ASN A 153 -12.11 -7.38 -14.71
C ASN A 153 -12.16 -8.84 -15.20
N GLU A 154 -11.01 -9.51 -15.27
CA GLU A 154 -10.94 -10.92 -15.64
C GLU A 154 -11.74 -11.79 -14.67
N ILE A 155 -11.57 -11.59 -13.36
CA ILE A 155 -12.32 -12.32 -12.34
C ILE A 155 -13.83 -12.21 -12.57
N ILE A 156 -14.31 -10.97 -12.77
CA ILE A 156 -15.73 -10.66 -12.94
C ILE A 156 -16.30 -11.22 -14.25
N SER A 157 -15.48 -11.31 -15.30
CA SER A 157 -15.92 -11.72 -16.64
C SER A 157 -16.23 -13.21 -16.78
N LYS A 158 -15.68 -14.06 -15.88
CA LYS A 158 -15.78 -15.52 -15.96
C LYS A 158 -16.82 -16.06 -14.97
N PRO A 159 -17.94 -16.65 -15.41
CA PRO A 159 -18.98 -17.16 -14.51
C PRO A 159 -18.49 -18.20 -13.50
N ASP A 160 -17.54 -19.07 -13.89
CA ASP A 160 -17.02 -20.13 -13.02
C ASP A 160 -16.27 -19.60 -11.78
N ASN A 161 -15.86 -18.33 -11.78
CA ASN A 161 -15.16 -17.70 -10.67
C ASN A 161 -16.04 -17.48 -9.44
N GLU A 162 -17.37 -17.59 -9.54
CA GLU A 162 -18.28 -17.55 -8.39
C GLU A 162 -17.99 -18.64 -7.35
N LYS A 163 -17.33 -19.73 -7.75
CA LYS A 163 -16.91 -20.80 -6.82
C LYS A 163 -15.72 -20.41 -5.96
N LYS A 164 -14.87 -19.51 -6.45
CA LYS A 164 -13.62 -19.09 -5.78
C LYS A 164 -13.74 -17.72 -5.12
N TYR A 165 -14.47 -16.80 -5.74
CA TYR A 165 -14.52 -15.40 -5.33
C TYR A 165 -15.95 -14.97 -5.00
N ASN A 166 -16.07 -14.07 -4.02
CA ASN A 166 -17.30 -13.33 -3.81
C ASN A 166 -17.42 -12.21 -4.87
N ILE A 167 -18.01 -12.53 -6.02
CA ILE A 167 -18.09 -11.62 -7.18
C ILE A 167 -18.76 -10.28 -6.84
N LYS A 168 -19.74 -10.25 -5.93
CA LYS A 168 -20.37 -9.00 -5.50
C LYS A 168 -19.35 -8.08 -4.82
N GLU A 169 -18.51 -8.63 -3.96
CA GLU A 169 -17.49 -7.87 -3.25
C GLU A 169 -16.33 -7.47 -4.16
N ILE A 170 -15.95 -8.33 -5.12
CA ILE A 170 -14.96 -7.97 -6.15
C ILE A 170 -15.46 -6.81 -7.02
N LYS A 171 -16.74 -6.79 -7.39
CA LYS A 171 -17.35 -5.65 -8.10
C LYS A 171 -17.29 -4.36 -7.28
N MET A 172 -17.52 -4.44 -5.96
CA MET A 172 -17.39 -3.27 -5.08
C MET A 172 -15.94 -2.78 -5.00
N LEU A 173 -14.98 -3.70 -4.79
CA LEU A 173 -13.55 -3.35 -4.79
C LEU A 173 -13.12 -2.69 -6.10
N ARG A 174 -13.57 -3.24 -7.23
CA ARG A 174 -13.33 -2.66 -8.57
C ARG A 174 -13.86 -1.23 -8.66
N LEU A 175 -15.09 -0.99 -8.21
CA LEU A 175 -15.69 0.36 -8.22
C LEU A 175 -14.88 1.32 -7.35
N THR A 176 -14.50 0.90 -6.14
CA THR A 176 -13.65 1.68 -5.24
C THR A 176 -12.33 2.07 -5.91
N ILE A 177 -11.58 1.11 -6.45
CA ILE A 177 -10.26 1.44 -7.01
C ILE A 177 -10.36 2.37 -8.25
N ILE A 178 -11.43 2.26 -9.04
CA ILE A 178 -11.66 3.17 -10.18
C ILE A 178 -12.01 4.57 -9.70
N GLN A 179 -12.98 4.70 -8.80
CA GLN A 179 -13.54 6.00 -8.40
C GLN A 179 -12.62 6.75 -7.44
N ASP A 180 -11.99 6.01 -6.53
CA ASP A 180 -11.26 6.59 -5.39
C ASP A 180 -9.76 6.61 -5.60
N TYR A 181 -9.22 5.68 -6.41
CA TYR A 181 -7.77 5.50 -6.61
C TYR A 181 -7.35 5.61 -8.08
N ASN A 182 -8.26 6.04 -8.97
CA ASN A 182 -7.99 6.24 -10.39
C ASN A 182 -7.31 5.02 -11.05
N ALA A 183 -7.80 3.83 -10.71
CA ALA A 183 -7.30 2.60 -11.29
C ALA A 183 -7.55 2.57 -12.80
N LYS A 184 -6.53 2.16 -13.54
CA LYS A 184 -6.49 2.08 -15.00
C LYS A 184 -6.10 0.67 -15.43
N THR A 185 -6.56 0.28 -16.61
CA THR A 185 -6.08 -0.91 -17.31
C THR A 185 -4.69 -0.67 -17.89
N ALA A 186 -3.96 -1.74 -18.23
CA ALA A 186 -2.67 -1.64 -18.90
C ALA A 186 -2.79 -0.88 -20.23
N SER A 187 -3.90 -1.04 -20.94
CA SER A 187 -4.14 -0.30 -22.19
C SER A 187 -4.36 1.20 -21.97
N GLU A 188 -4.98 1.58 -20.84
CA GLU A 188 -5.20 3.00 -20.49
C GLU A 188 -3.93 3.70 -20.02
N LEU A 189 -2.93 2.96 -19.53
CA LEU A 189 -1.64 3.51 -19.10
C LEU A 189 -0.66 3.78 -20.24
N LYS A 190 -0.89 3.21 -21.43
CA LYS A 190 -0.05 3.40 -22.62
C LYS A 190 -0.37 4.67 -23.42
N ASN A 191 -1.51 5.29 -23.14
CA ASN A 191 -2.06 6.45 -23.86
C ASN A 191 -2.02 7.70 -22.99
#